data_AF-A0A7Y6E494-F1
#
_entry.id   AF-A0A7Y6E494-F1
#
_cell.length_a   1.000
_cell.length_b   1.000
_cell.length_c   1.000
_cell.angle_alpha   90.00
_cell.angle_beta   90.00
_cell.angle_gamma   90.00
#
_symmetry.space_group_name_H-M   'P 1'
#
loop_
_entity.id
_entity.type
_entity.pdbx_description
1 polymer ?
#
loop_
_entity_poly.entity_id
_entity_poly.type
_entity_poly.pdbx_seq_one_letter_code
_entity_poly.pdbx_strand_id
1 'polypeptide(L)'
;MEHVGAVDGAAGGQDFLAARFEENRGHLRAVAYRMLGSLSEAEDAVQEAWIKLNRSDTSAVDNLAGWLTTVVARVCLDMLRTRSSRRESPLEAHVPDPIVTSADGSDPEHESVQADAVGLALLVVLETLPPAERLAFVLHDMFAVPFDDIAPI
;
A
#
# COMPACT_ATOMS: atom_id res chain seq x y z
N MET A 1 -36.09 31.42 -13.57
CA MET A 1 -35.83 31.24 -12.13
C MET A 1 -35.17 29.87 -12.01
N GLU A 2 -33.91 29.89 -11.58
CA GLU A 2 -32.81 28.99 -11.93
C GLU A 2 -32.84 27.56 -11.36
N HIS A 3 -32.12 26.71 -12.09
CA HIS A 3 -31.69 25.37 -11.77
C HIS A 3 -30.81 25.32 -10.51
N VAL A 4 -31.28 24.64 -9.45
CA VAL A 4 -30.48 24.21 -8.29
C VAL A 4 -30.75 22.72 -8.10
N GLY A 5 -29.78 21.86 -8.43
CA GLY A 5 -29.94 20.41 -8.29
C GLY A 5 -28.75 19.54 -8.72
N ALA A 6 -27.72 20.10 -9.36
CA ALA A 6 -26.57 19.32 -9.83
C ALA A 6 -25.39 19.24 -8.84
N VAL A 7 -25.38 20.06 -7.77
CA VAL A 7 -24.21 20.19 -6.87
C VAL A 7 -24.23 19.17 -5.72
N ASP A 8 -25.41 18.73 -5.26
CA ASP A 8 -25.54 17.78 -4.14
C ASP A 8 -25.15 16.33 -4.51
N GLY A 9 -25.33 15.92 -5.76
CA GLY A 9 -25.00 14.56 -6.21
C GLY A 9 -23.49 14.29 -6.30
N ALA A 10 -22.71 15.32 -6.66
CA ALA A 10 -21.25 15.19 -6.79
C ALA A 10 -20.54 15.21 -5.43
N ALA A 11 -21.04 16.00 -4.46
CA ALA A 11 -20.53 16.03 -3.10
C ALA A 11 -20.77 14.69 -2.37
N GLY A 12 -21.99 14.13 -2.46
CA GLY A 12 -22.31 12.83 -1.86
C GLY A 12 -21.51 11.67 -2.45
N GLY A 13 -21.17 11.71 -3.74
CA GLY A 13 -20.31 10.72 -4.37
C GLY A 13 -18.85 10.78 -3.89
N GLN A 14 -18.32 11.99 -3.70
CA GLN A 14 -16.95 12.17 -3.18
C GLN A 14 -16.83 11.73 -1.73
N ASP A 15 -17.81 12.04 -0.88
CA ASP A 15 -17.83 11.61 0.52
C ASP A 15 -17.91 10.07 0.63
N PHE A 16 -18.69 9.43 -0.25
CA PHE A 16 -18.75 7.97 -0.32
C PHE A 16 -17.39 7.37 -0.72
N LEU A 17 -16.74 7.90 -1.75
CA LEU A 17 -15.40 7.43 -2.16
C LEU A 17 -14.35 7.64 -1.07
N ALA A 18 -14.42 8.77 -0.34
CA ALA A 18 -13.56 9.05 0.80
C ALA A 18 -13.74 8.02 1.92
N ALA A 19 -14.99 7.72 2.29
CA ALA A 19 -15.28 6.71 3.30
C ALA A 19 -14.76 5.32 2.89
N ARG A 20 -15.03 4.89 1.65
CA ARG A 20 -14.55 3.60 1.14
C ARG A 20 -13.03 3.53 1.04
N PHE A 21 -12.36 4.63 0.71
CA PHE A 21 -10.90 4.68 0.73
C PHE A 21 -10.37 4.55 2.16
N GLU A 22 -10.94 5.27 3.11
CA GLU A 22 -10.51 5.23 4.52
C GLU A 22 -10.67 3.83 5.13
N GLU A 23 -11.77 3.14 4.81
CA GLU A 23 -11.98 1.73 5.18
C GLU A 23 -10.87 0.79 4.68
N ASN A 24 -10.26 1.11 3.53
CA ASN A 24 -9.17 0.32 2.94
C ASN A 24 -7.77 0.84 3.31
N ARG A 25 -7.65 2.04 3.88
CA ARG A 25 -6.38 2.74 4.10
C ARG A 25 -5.36 1.89 4.87
N GLY A 26 -5.83 1.19 5.92
CA GLY A 26 -4.98 0.30 6.71
C GLY A 26 -4.41 -0.87 5.89
N HIS A 27 -5.24 -1.52 5.08
CA HIS A 27 -4.82 -2.60 4.18
C HIS A 27 -3.83 -2.10 3.13
N LEU A 28 -4.14 -0.99 2.46
CA LEU A 28 -3.29 -0.38 1.44
C LEU A 28 -1.91 0.01 1.99
N ARG A 29 -1.88 0.58 3.20
CA ARG A 29 -0.63 0.90 3.91
C ARG A 29 0.17 -0.35 4.23
N ALA A 30 -0.49 -1.43 4.67
CA ALA A 30 0.20 -2.69 4.96
C ALA A 30 0.83 -3.29 3.69
N VAL A 31 0.10 -3.31 2.56
CA VAL A 31 0.63 -3.75 1.26
C VAL A 31 1.84 -2.90 0.86
N ALA A 32 1.71 -1.57 0.90
CA ALA A 32 2.79 -0.67 0.51
C ALA A 32 4.03 -0.80 1.40
N TYR A 33 3.83 -0.95 2.72
CA TYR A 33 4.93 -1.17 3.66
C TYR A 33 5.67 -2.49 3.41
N ARG A 34 4.95 -3.58 3.13
CA ARG A 34 5.59 -4.86 2.75
C ARG A 34 6.36 -4.77 1.43
N MET A 35 5.89 -3.94 0.50
CA MET A 35 6.57 -3.71 -0.77
C MET A 35 7.84 -2.85 -0.64
N LEU A 36 7.76 -1.77 0.14
CA LEU A 36 8.75 -0.70 0.14
C LEU A 36 9.73 -0.77 1.32
N GLY A 37 9.34 -1.39 2.44
CA GLY A 37 10.16 -1.48 3.65
C GLY A 37 10.23 -0.19 4.48
N SER A 38 9.64 0.91 4.00
CA SER A 38 9.61 2.20 4.68
C SER A 38 8.18 2.67 4.96
N LEU A 39 7.96 3.19 6.17
CA LEU A 39 6.65 3.71 6.59
C LEU A 39 6.28 4.99 5.85
N SER A 40 7.25 5.88 5.60
CA SER A 40 7.01 7.12 4.87
C SER A 40 6.72 6.86 3.40
N GLU A 41 7.52 6.01 2.73
CA GLU A 41 7.26 5.63 1.34
C GLU A 41 5.91 4.90 1.19
N ALA A 42 5.50 4.13 2.21
CA ALA A 42 4.18 3.50 2.22
C ALA A 42 3.04 4.54 2.33
N GLU A 43 3.19 5.55 3.19
CA GLU A 43 2.22 6.65 3.28
C GLU A 43 2.13 7.44 1.97
N ASP A 44 3.28 7.75 1.35
CA ASP A 44 3.36 8.43 0.06
C ASP A 44 2.64 7.61 -1.04
N ALA A 45 2.85 6.30 -1.08
CA ALA A 45 2.19 5.43 -2.06
C ALA A 45 0.66 5.41 -1.88
N VAL A 46 0.18 5.36 -0.64
CA VAL A 46 -1.26 5.43 -0.32
C VAL A 46 -1.82 6.81 -0.70
N GLN A 47 -1.07 7.89 -0.46
CA GLN A 47 -1.48 9.23 -0.84
C GLN A 47 -1.57 9.40 -2.36
N GLU A 48 -0.60 8.86 -3.11
CA GLU A 48 -0.64 8.87 -4.58
C GLU A 48 -1.85 8.07 -5.10
N ALA A 49 -2.19 6.95 -4.48
CA ALA A 49 -3.39 6.19 -4.82
C ALA A 49 -4.68 6.97 -4.56
N TRP A 50 -4.75 7.75 -3.47
CA TRP A 50 -5.86 8.66 -3.21
C TRP A 50 -6.00 9.74 -4.29
N ILE A 51 -4.89 10.32 -4.74
CA ILE A 51 -4.89 11.33 -5.81
C ILE A 51 -5.37 10.70 -7.13
N LYS A 52 -4.93 9.47 -7.44
CA LYS A 52 -5.39 8.73 -8.63
C LYS A 52 -6.87 8.38 -8.56
N LEU A 53 -7.38 7.97 -7.40
CA LEU A 53 -8.81 7.72 -7.18
C LEU A 53 -9.64 8.96 -7.52
N ASN A 54 -9.29 10.11 -6.96
CA ASN A 54 -10.03 11.37 -7.19
C ASN A 54 -9.98 11.88 -8.64
N ARG A 55 -9.04 11.40 -9.44
CA ARG A 55 -8.90 11.76 -10.86
C ARG A 55 -9.49 10.71 -11.81
N SER A 56 -9.88 9.55 -11.29
CA SER A 56 -10.38 8.43 -12.09
C SER A 56 -11.90 8.39 -12.03
N ASP A 57 -12.54 8.10 -13.15
CA ASP A 57 -13.95 7.71 -13.14
C ASP A 57 -14.05 6.27 -12.63
N THR A 58 -14.51 6.12 -11.39
CA THR A 58 -14.67 4.82 -10.72
C THR A 58 -16.13 4.35 -10.70
N SER A 59 -17.03 5.03 -11.43
CA SER A 59 -18.45 4.67 -11.48
C SER A 59 -18.72 3.25 -12.00
N ALA A 60 -17.82 2.70 -12.80
CA ALA A 60 -17.87 1.35 -13.34
C ALA A 60 -17.04 0.31 -12.56
N VAL A 61 -16.45 0.69 -11.41
CA VAL A 61 -15.60 -0.21 -10.62
C VAL A 61 -16.46 -0.95 -9.60
N ASP A 62 -16.75 -2.22 -9.87
CA ASP A 62 -17.53 -3.09 -8.98
C ASP A 62 -16.78 -3.44 -7.69
N ASN A 63 -15.46 -3.64 -7.77
CA ASN A 63 -14.58 -3.95 -6.64
C ASN A 63 -13.55 -2.85 -6.42
N LEU A 64 -13.93 -1.80 -5.69
CA LEU A 64 -13.05 -0.67 -5.39
C LEU A 64 -11.82 -1.08 -4.56
N ALA A 65 -11.95 -2.04 -3.64
CA ALA A 65 -10.83 -2.50 -2.81
C ALA A 65 -9.74 -3.20 -3.66
N GLY A 66 -10.15 -4.08 -4.57
CA GLY A 66 -9.23 -4.73 -5.52
C GLY A 66 -8.59 -3.73 -6.47
N TRP A 67 -9.36 -2.75 -6.95
CA TRP A 67 -8.83 -1.66 -7.78
C TRP A 67 -7.80 -0.81 -7.03
N LEU A 68 -8.07 -0.41 -5.79
CA LEU A 68 -7.14 0.36 -4.96
C LEU A 68 -5.85 -0.42 -4.67
N THR A 69 -5.97 -1.73 -4.40
CA THR A 69 -4.81 -2.62 -4.19
C THR A 69 -3.94 -2.65 -5.45
N THR A 70 -4.56 -2.75 -6.63
CA THR A 70 -3.87 -2.68 -7.93
C THR A 70 -3.14 -1.35 -8.11
N VAL A 71 -3.80 -0.23 -7.79
CA VAL A 71 -3.20 1.11 -7.93
C VAL A 71 -2.00 1.27 -7.01
N VAL A 72 -2.12 0.88 -5.74
CA VAL A 72 -1.02 0.95 -4.76
C VAL A 72 0.14 0.04 -5.18
N ALA A 73 -0.16 -1.18 -5.64
CA ALA A 73 0.84 -2.12 -6.12
C ALA A 73 1.66 -1.54 -7.29
N ARG A 74 1.00 -0.90 -8.27
CA ARG A 74 1.66 -0.21 -9.38
C ARG A 74 2.55 0.95 -8.91
N VAL A 75 2.04 1.78 -7.99
CA VAL A 75 2.83 2.89 -7.43
C VAL A 75 4.08 2.36 -6.74
N CYS A 76 3.97 1.32 -5.91
CA CYS A 76 5.11 0.71 -5.23
C CYS A 76 6.12 0.13 -6.23
N LEU A 77 5.64 -0.55 -7.28
CA LEU A 77 6.50 -1.12 -8.32
C LEU A 77 7.31 -0.04 -9.05
N ASP A 78 6.67 1.07 -9.39
CA ASP A 78 7.32 2.22 -10.05
C ASP A 78 8.37 2.87 -9.14
N MET A 79 8.09 3.00 -7.84
CA MET A 79 9.06 3.48 -6.85
C MET A 79 10.28 2.57 -6.74
N LEU A 80 10.07 1.25 -6.66
CA LEU A 80 11.15 0.26 -6.61
C LEU A 80 12.00 0.26 -7.90
N ARG A 81 11.36 0.36 -9.07
CA ARG A 81 12.06 0.48 -10.37
C ARG A 81 12.89 1.75 -10.43
N THR A 82 12.34 2.87 -9.97
CA THR A 82 13.05 4.16 -9.90
C THR A 82 14.23 4.11 -8.93
N ARG A 83 14.06 3.45 -7.76
CA ARG A 83 15.15 3.22 -6.81
C ARG A 83 16.26 2.40 -7.48
N SER A 84 15.92 1.32 -8.18
CA SER A 84 16.88 0.43 -8.84
C SER A 84 17.65 1.10 -9.98
N SER A 85 17.01 1.96 -10.78
CA SER A 85 17.68 2.67 -11.88
C SER A 85 18.61 3.78 -11.40
N ARG A 86 18.36 4.37 -10.22
CA ARG A 86 19.23 5.39 -9.60
C ARG A 86 20.44 4.82 -8.86
N ARG A 87 20.53 3.49 -8.65
CA ARG A 87 21.66 2.84 -7.95
C ARG A 87 22.93 2.74 -8.80
N GLU A 88 23.37 3.83 -9.43
CA GLU A 88 24.72 3.86 -10.03
C GLU A 88 25.85 3.95 -8.98
N SER A 89 25.56 4.19 -7.69
CA SER A 89 26.39 3.72 -6.55
C SER A 89 25.74 4.10 -5.20
N PRO A 90 25.16 3.17 -4.42
CA PRO A 90 24.85 3.45 -3.02
C PRO A 90 25.71 2.62 -2.04
N LEU A 91 26.45 3.35 -1.20
CA LEU A 91 27.40 2.86 -0.19
C LEU A 91 26.78 2.61 1.21
N GLU A 92 25.45 2.56 1.36
CA GLU A 92 24.84 2.42 2.69
C GLU A 92 23.79 1.31 2.75
N ALA A 93 23.89 0.50 3.81
CA ALA A 93 22.92 -0.55 4.12
C ALA A 93 21.60 0.09 4.54
N HIS A 94 20.58 0.02 3.67
CA HIS A 94 19.21 0.35 4.03
C HIS A 94 18.69 -0.72 5.00
N VAL A 95 18.10 -0.29 6.12
CA VAL A 95 17.43 -1.16 7.09
C VAL A 95 15.96 -0.74 7.11
N PRO A 96 15.00 -1.68 7.03
CA PRO A 96 13.58 -1.38 7.10
C PRO A 96 13.17 -0.62 8.36
N ASP A 97 12.16 0.23 8.26
CA ASP A 97 11.64 1.00 9.40
C ASP A 97 10.90 0.08 10.38
N PRO A 98 11.25 0.02 11.69
CA PRO A 98 10.55 -0.80 12.65
C PRO A 98 9.14 -0.27 12.96
N ILE A 99 8.14 -1.16 13.07
CA ILE A 99 6.82 -0.81 13.60
C ILE A 99 6.92 -0.79 15.13
N VAL A 100 6.83 0.38 15.75
CA VAL A 100 6.73 0.49 17.21
C VAL A 100 5.26 0.37 17.61
N THR A 101 4.83 -0.83 18.02
CA THR A 101 3.53 -1.00 18.67
C THR A 101 3.60 -0.35 20.06
N SER A 102 2.85 0.72 20.29
CA SER A 102 2.72 1.31 21.64
C SER A 102 1.97 0.31 22.52
N ALA A 103 2.69 -0.31 23.47
CA ALA A 103 2.15 -1.34 24.35
C ALA A 103 1.17 -0.73 25.37
N ASP A 104 -0.12 -1.04 25.22
CA ASP A 104 -1.13 -0.84 26.27
C ASP A 104 -1.45 -2.20 26.91
N GLY A 105 -0.79 -2.49 28.03
CA GLY A 105 -1.25 -3.41 29.08
C GLY A 105 -0.97 -4.92 28.92
N SER A 106 -0.22 -5.46 29.90
CA SER A 106 -0.04 -6.89 30.30
C SER A 106 1.07 -7.68 29.58
N ASP A 107 2.26 -7.73 30.20
CA ASP A 107 3.51 -8.40 29.81
C ASP A 107 3.40 -9.55 28.76
N PRO A 108 3.51 -9.20 27.46
CA PRO A 108 3.63 -10.05 26.28
C PRO A 108 5.01 -9.85 25.59
N GLU A 109 6.01 -9.34 26.33
CA GLU A 109 7.16 -8.64 25.74
C GLU A 109 8.07 -9.56 24.91
N HIS A 110 8.23 -10.83 25.27
CA HIS A 110 9.07 -11.76 24.48
C HIS A 110 8.39 -12.24 23.19
N GLU A 111 7.07 -12.43 23.19
CA GLU A 111 6.32 -12.80 21.99
C GLU A 111 6.18 -11.60 21.05
N SER A 112 5.98 -10.39 21.59
CA SER A 112 5.95 -9.17 20.78
C SER A 112 7.32 -8.86 20.18
N VAL A 113 8.40 -8.96 20.95
CA VAL A 113 9.77 -8.76 20.44
C VAL A 113 10.13 -9.80 19.37
N GLN A 114 9.71 -11.06 19.54
CA GLN A 114 9.95 -12.10 18.53
C GLN A 114 9.10 -11.87 17.27
N ALA A 115 7.83 -11.48 17.41
CA ALA A 115 6.98 -11.12 16.28
C ALA A 115 7.52 -9.90 15.51
N ASP A 116 8.00 -8.87 16.22
CA ASP A 116 8.61 -7.68 15.64
C ASP A 116 9.93 -8.03 14.91
N ALA A 117 10.76 -8.90 15.50
CA ALA A 117 12.00 -9.37 14.88
C ALA A 117 11.75 -10.22 13.62
N VAL A 118 10.76 -11.12 13.64
CA VAL A 118 10.35 -11.90 12.45
C VAL A 118 9.77 -10.99 11.37
N GLY A 119 9.00 -9.97 11.77
CA GLY A 119 8.47 -8.95 10.86
C GLY A 119 9.57 -8.21 10.11
N LEU A 120 10.58 -7.72 10.82
CA LEU A 120 11.75 -7.06 10.25
C LEU A 120 12.59 -8.01 9.37
N ALA A 121 12.83 -9.23 9.83
CA ALA A 121 13.57 -10.23 9.05
C ALA A 121 12.87 -10.54 7.73
N LEU A 122 11.53 -10.62 7.71
CA LEU A 122 10.77 -10.80 6.47
C LEU A 122 10.95 -9.60 5.53
N LEU A 123 10.93 -8.36 6.04
CA LEU A 123 11.19 -7.18 5.20
C LEU A 123 12.58 -7.21 4.58
N VAL A 124 13.60 -7.60 5.34
CA VAL A 124 14.97 -7.78 4.81
C VAL A 124 15.00 -8.85 3.72
N VAL A 125 14.29 -9.97 3.88
CA VAL A 125 14.19 -11.01 2.84
C VAL A 125 13.49 -10.47 1.60
N LEU A 126 12.36 -9.78 1.76
CA LEU A 126 11.63 -9.15 0.65
C LEU A 126 12.54 -8.17 -0.10
N GLU A 127 13.40 -7.44 0.60
CA GLU A 127 14.34 -6.49 0.01
C GLU A 127 15.34 -7.11 -0.97
N THR A 128 15.62 -8.41 -0.84
CA THR A 128 16.49 -9.16 -1.76
C THR A 128 15.84 -9.53 -3.08
N LEU A 129 14.50 -9.50 -3.15
CA LEU A 129 13.76 -9.88 -4.36
C LEU A 129 13.77 -8.74 -5.40
N PRO A 130 13.87 -9.06 -6.70
CA PRO A 130 13.57 -8.13 -7.79
C PRO A 130 12.18 -7.51 -7.64
N PRO A 131 11.94 -6.27 -8.12
CA PRO A 131 10.69 -5.55 -7.87
C PRO A 131 9.42 -6.33 -8.28
N ALA A 132 9.43 -7.00 -9.43
CA ALA A 132 8.29 -7.77 -9.91
C ALA A 132 8.07 -9.07 -9.10
N GLU A 133 9.15 -9.74 -8.68
CA GLU A 133 9.06 -10.94 -7.84
C GLU A 133 8.53 -10.59 -6.45
N ARG A 134 8.99 -9.47 -5.88
CA ARG A 134 8.46 -8.94 -4.61
C ARG A 134 6.98 -8.63 -4.70
N LEU A 135 6.56 -7.95 -5.77
CA LEU A 135 5.15 -7.66 -6.03
C LEU A 135 4.31 -8.94 -6.02
N ALA A 136 4.71 -9.93 -6.80
CA ALA A 136 3.99 -11.20 -6.89
C ALA A 136 3.91 -11.89 -5.53
N PHE A 137 5.04 -12.01 -4.82
CA PHE A 137 5.09 -12.65 -3.50
C PHE A 137 4.24 -11.91 -2.46
N VAL A 138 4.36 -10.58 -2.37
CA VAL A 138 3.59 -9.80 -1.38
C VAL A 138 2.10 -9.94 -1.67
N LEU A 139 1.66 -9.67 -2.89
CA LEU A 139 0.23 -9.72 -3.21
C LEU A 139 -0.36 -11.12 -3.05
N HIS A 140 0.33 -12.15 -3.54
CA HIS A 140 -0.17 -13.52 -3.50
C HIS A 140 -0.02 -14.14 -2.12
N ASP A 141 1.21 -14.29 -1.62
CA ASP A 141 1.50 -15.09 -0.43
C ASP A 141 1.15 -14.39 0.88
N MET A 142 1.16 -13.05 0.90
CA MET A 142 0.85 -12.29 2.13
C MET A 142 -0.56 -11.72 2.16
N PHE A 143 -1.13 -11.41 1.01
CA PHE A 143 -2.46 -10.78 0.90
C PHE A 143 -3.50 -11.62 0.15
N ALA A 144 -3.16 -12.84 -0.25
CA ALA A 144 -4.06 -13.80 -0.89
C ALA A 144 -4.72 -13.28 -2.19
N VAL A 145 -4.03 -12.40 -2.92
CA VAL A 145 -4.48 -11.93 -4.23
C VAL A 145 -4.17 -13.01 -5.28
N PRO A 146 -5.17 -13.47 -6.07
CA PRO A 146 -4.94 -14.48 -7.12
C PRO A 146 -3.95 -13.99 -8.18
N PHE A 147 -3.16 -14.90 -8.75
CA PHE A 147 -2.21 -14.54 -9.83
C PHE A 147 -2.89 -13.93 -11.06
N ASP A 148 -4.12 -14.30 -11.36
CA ASP A 148 -4.89 -13.72 -12.47
C ASP A 148 -5.14 -12.21 -12.29
N ASP A 149 -5.26 -11.76 -11.03
CA ASP A 149 -5.42 -10.34 -10.69
C ASP A 149 -4.07 -9.61 -10.62
N ILE A 150 -2.97 -10.34 -10.41
CA ILE A 150 -1.60 -9.79 -10.36
C ILE A 150 -0.99 -9.65 -11.76
N ALA A 151 -1.26 -10.58 -12.67
CA ALA A 151 -0.71 -10.60 -14.03
C ALA A 151 -0.88 -9.29 -14.85
N PRO A 152 -1.98 -8.52 -14.74
CA PRO A 152 -2.14 -7.26 -15.48
C PRO A 152 -1.45 -6.04 -14.82
N ILE A 153 -0.72 -6.23 -13.72
CA ILE A 153 -0.02 -5.16 -12.98
C ILE A 153 1.34 -4.86 -13.59
#